data_AF-O29266-F1
#
_entry.id   AF-O29266-F1
#
_cell.length_a   1.000
_cell.length_b   1.000
_cell.length_c   1.000
_cell.angle_alpha   90.00
_cell.angle_beta   90.00
_cell.angle_gamma   90.00
#
_symmetry.space_group_name_H-M   'P 1'
#
loop_
_entity.id
_entity.type
_entity.pdbx_description
1 polymer ?
#
loop_
_entity_poly.entity_id
_entity_poly.type
_entity_poly.pdbx_seq_one_letter_code
_entity_poly.pdbx_strand_id
1 'polypeptide(L)'
;MPKINFRQLKFRGKEQEESEEEEAEQLADYEKEALEAIEEVKQKEEILKVKREKKKIIGLPKRKEYSVEEHGELVEYSPPVGWSIVEEYWLLEPYCKAFIIYNEEEQEYRYQVVEPRLDPYETEVYGHLSVLLKDKLEENFFEDGKVAKEVVLKETFDDLISEVGFDLEDRSYYKIWYYIMRDFLYYDKITPLMLDKMLEDISCNGVRKYMYVFHRNYTNLRTNVIFDDPDELDSFVVNLAQKCGKHISIAEPMVDATMPDGSRIQMTLGREVTDHGSTFTIRKFREEPVTPIDLIAWKTFSSEQMAYLWLCIENKKSLIFAGGTASGKTTSMNAISLFIPRRSKIVTIEDTRELMLPHENWIPAVTRDAFHGEKGAVDMYDLLRAALRQRPEYIIVGEVRGREALTLFQAMATGHTTYSTLHADSISGAIHRLENPPIGVPRPMLEALDIISIQAQTYVGDRRVRRNMEIAEIVGLDAHTKMLRTSTVFQWDSVKDEHAMVGTSKALEEIRRQRGWSVRELNEELERRRRVLEFMLEHNVRDFKRVSNIIHTYQTKPDKIMEAISKEG
;
A
#
# COMPACT_ATOMS: atom_id res chain seq x y z
N MET A 1 -4.89 52.32 -27.96
CA MET A 1 -3.96 51.79 -26.94
C MET A 1 -4.77 51.39 -25.72
N PRO A 2 -4.84 50.10 -25.34
CA PRO A 2 -5.55 49.70 -24.14
C PRO A 2 -4.72 50.05 -22.90
N LYS A 3 -5.37 50.63 -21.88
CA LYS A 3 -4.74 50.97 -20.59
C LYS A 3 -4.47 49.68 -19.80
N ILE A 4 -3.20 49.39 -19.53
CA ILE A 4 -2.78 48.29 -18.64
C ILE A 4 -3.24 48.64 -17.22
N ASN A 5 -4.02 47.75 -16.62
CA ASN A 5 -4.56 47.92 -15.27
C ASN A 5 -3.52 47.49 -14.22
N PHE A 6 -2.70 48.44 -13.77
CA PHE A 6 -1.62 48.24 -12.80
C PHE A 6 -2.06 47.69 -11.43
N ARG A 7 -3.35 47.75 -11.07
CA ARG A 7 -3.87 47.16 -9.82
C ARG A 7 -3.92 45.62 -9.86
N GLN A 8 -4.22 45.01 -11.01
CA GLN A 8 -4.24 43.54 -11.13
C GLN A 8 -2.84 42.91 -11.12
N LEU A 9 -1.82 43.63 -11.60
CA LEU A 9 -0.42 43.19 -11.55
C LEU A 9 0.16 43.21 -10.13
N LYS A 10 -0.23 44.20 -9.29
CA LYS A 10 0.21 44.27 -7.89
C LYS A 10 -0.47 43.24 -6.98
N PHE A 11 -1.73 42.89 -7.25
CA PHE A 11 -2.44 41.84 -6.50
C PHE A 11 -1.88 40.44 -6.81
N ARG A 12 -1.61 40.14 -8.09
CA ARG A 12 -0.95 38.86 -8.46
C ARG A 12 0.48 38.73 -7.92
N GLY A 13 1.22 39.83 -7.84
CA GLY A 13 2.57 39.85 -7.23
C GLY A 13 2.54 39.55 -5.73
N LYS A 14 1.56 40.11 -5.00
CA LYS A 14 1.38 39.83 -3.56
C LYS A 14 0.88 38.42 -3.26
N GLU A 15 -0.05 37.88 -4.05
CA GLU A 15 -0.51 36.49 -3.90
C GLU A 15 0.61 35.48 -4.24
N GLN A 16 1.51 35.81 -5.18
CA GLN A 16 2.71 35.01 -5.43
C GLN A 16 3.74 35.12 -4.30
N GLU A 17 3.98 36.32 -3.76
CA GLU A 17 4.90 36.51 -2.63
C GLU A 17 4.38 35.81 -1.35
N GLU A 18 3.07 35.90 -1.06
CA GLU A 18 2.45 35.20 0.08
C GLU A 18 2.47 33.67 -0.12
N SER A 19 2.24 33.16 -1.35
CA SER A 19 2.39 31.73 -1.62
C SER A 19 3.85 31.27 -1.53
N GLU A 20 4.81 32.09 -1.97
CA GLU A 20 6.24 31.78 -1.88
C GLU A 20 6.75 31.80 -0.42
N GLU A 21 6.21 32.68 0.43
CA GLU A 21 6.51 32.70 1.88
C GLU A 21 5.91 31.50 2.62
N GLU A 22 4.63 31.17 2.40
CA GLU A 22 4.00 29.96 2.96
C GLU A 22 4.72 28.68 2.50
N GLU A 23 5.16 28.63 1.24
CA GLU A 23 5.95 27.54 0.68
C GLU A 23 7.34 27.42 1.32
N ALA A 24 8.00 28.55 1.61
CA ALA A 24 9.30 28.58 2.26
C ALA A 24 9.22 28.13 3.73
N GLU A 25 8.14 28.49 4.43
CA GLU A 25 7.86 28.08 5.81
C GLU A 25 7.63 26.57 5.89
N GLN A 26 6.82 26.01 5.00
CA GLN A 26 6.62 24.55 4.90
C GLN A 26 7.93 23.81 4.63
N LEU A 27 8.75 24.29 3.68
CA LEU A 27 10.08 23.71 3.39
C LEU A 27 11.00 23.69 4.62
N ALA A 28 10.94 24.72 5.46
CA ALA A 28 11.71 24.80 6.69
C ALA A 28 11.22 23.78 7.74
N ASP A 29 9.90 23.56 7.84
CA ASP A 29 9.33 22.55 8.73
C ASP A 29 9.72 21.12 8.32
N TYR A 30 9.70 20.79 7.03
CA TYR A 30 10.16 19.47 6.57
C TYR A 30 11.66 19.27 6.72
N GLU A 31 12.46 20.32 6.50
CA GLU A 31 13.89 20.29 6.77
C GLU A 31 14.14 20.02 8.26
N LYS A 32 13.38 20.69 9.13
CA LYS A 32 13.43 20.47 10.57
C LYS A 32 13.03 19.04 10.91
N GLU A 33 11.94 18.50 10.36
CA GLU A 33 11.54 17.10 10.57
C GLU A 33 12.59 16.10 10.07
N ALA A 34 13.25 16.35 8.94
CA ALA A 34 14.30 15.47 8.41
C ALA A 34 15.56 15.51 9.29
N LEU A 35 15.97 16.71 9.69
CA LEU A 35 17.11 16.90 10.60
C LEU A 35 16.81 16.36 12.00
N GLU A 36 15.60 16.55 12.52
CA GLU A 36 15.12 15.94 13.76
C GLU A 36 15.04 14.43 13.63
N ALA A 37 14.60 13.88 12.50
CA ALA A 37 14.63 12.43 12.28
C ALA A 37 16.05 11.88 12.31
N ILE A 38 17.02 12.60 11.74
CA ILE A 38 18.46 12.26 11.80
C ILE A 38 19.00 12.44 13.23
N GLU A 39 18.63 13.51 13.92
CA GLU A 39 19.05 13.78 15.30
C GLU A 39 18.40 12.78 16.30
N GLU A 40 17.16 12.37 16.07
CA GLU A 40 16.47 11.30 16.81
C GLU A 40 17.15 9.95 16.57
N VAL A 41 17.70 9.68 15.37
CA VAL A 41 18.59 8.53 15.16
C VAL A 41 19.83 8.67 16.04
N LYS A 42 20.49 9.84 16.01
CA LYS A 42 21.69 10.10 16.83
C LYS A 42 21.44 9.96 18.34
N GLN A 43 20.22 10.22 18.80
CA GLN A 43 19.83 10.15 20.22
C GLN A 43 19.20 8.81 20.62
N LYS A 44 19.05 7.84 19.70
CA LYS A 44 18.30 6.60 19.92
C LYS A 44 19.12 5.44 20.50
N GLU A 45 19.84 5.71 21.60
CA GLU A 45 20.05 4.73 22.68
C GLU A 45 19.35 5.13 24.00
N GLU A 46 18.81 6.35 24.15
CA GLU A 46 18.20 6.80 25.42
C GLU A 46 16.68 7.00 25.40
N ILE A 47 16.03 7.09 24.23
CA ILE A 47 14.66 7.65 24.13
C ILE A 47 13.53 6.60 24.08
N LEU A 48 13.84 5.29 24.04
CA LEU A 48 12.80 4.24 24.09
C LEU A 48 12.09 4.13 25.46
N LYS A 49 12.51 4.87 26.48
CA LYS A 49 11.90 4.88 27.83
C LYS A 49 10.81 5.95 28.03
N VAL A 50 10.67 6.96 27.17
CA VAL A 50 9.92 8.19 27.54
C VAL A 50 8.59 8.38 26.78
N LYS A 51 8.34 7.69 25.66
CA LYS A 51 7.10 7.88 24.86
C LYS A 51 5.89 7.01 25.32
N ARG A 52 5.71 6.82 26.63
CA ARG A 52 4.49 6.21 27.22
C ARG A 52 3.55 7.19 27.91
N GLU A 53 3.86 8.48 27.95
CA GLU A 53 3.00 9.47 28.59
C GLU A 53 2.68 10.63 27.65
N LYS A 54 1.47 10.59 27.07
CA LYS A 54 0.52 11.71 26.91
C LYS A 54 -0.35 11.54 25.66
N LYS A 55 -1.60 11.13 25.88
CA LYS A 55 -2.77 11.72 25.21
C LYS A 55 -3.89 11.80 26.24
N LYS A 56 -4.37 13.01 26.50
CA LYS A 56 -5.55 13.27 27.32
C LYS A 56 -6.35 14.39 26.66
N ILE A 57 -7.67 14.26 26.82
CA ILE A 57 -8.76 15.19 26.49
C ILE A 57 -9.41 14.92 25.11
N ILE A 58 -10.53 14.21 25.11
CA ILE A 58 -11.94 14.70 25.04
C ILE A 58 -12.80 13.65 25.77
N GLY A 59 -13.87 14.06 26.45
CA GLY A 59 -14.63 13.23 27.41
C GLY A 59 -15.25 11.97 26.82
N LEU A 60 -15.06 10.85 27.53
CA LEU A 60 -15.68 9.52 27.35
C LEU A 60 -15.89 8.90 28.77
N PRO A 61 -16.74 7.87 28.93
CA PRO A 61 -17.97 7.91 29.74
C PRO A 61 -17.82 7.47 31.22
N LYS A 62 -18.96 7.32 31.92
CA LYS A 62 -19.10 7.05 33.37
C LYS A 62 -18.40 5.77 33.90
N ARG A 63 -17.88 4.87 33.05
CA ARG A 63 -17.10 3.66 33.44
C ARG A 63 -15.62 3.80 33.04
N LYS A 64 -14.70 3.31 33.90
CA LYS A 64 -13.23 3.30 33.64
C LYS A 64 -12.87 2.38 32.48
N GLU A 65 -11.81 2.68 31.74
CA GLU A 65 -11.23 1.80 30.71
C GLU A 65 -10.91 0.39 31.25
N TYR A 66 -11.01 -0.64 30.39
CA TYR A 66 -10.72 -2.02 30.78
C TYR A 66 -9.25 -2.18 31.19
N SER A 67 -9.04 -2.65 32.41
CA SER A 67 -7.72 -3.06 32.91
C SER A 67 -7.65 -4.58 33.06
N VAL A 68 -6.66 -5.22 32.44
CA VAL A 68 -6.41 -6.67 32.58
C VAL A 68 -6.09 -7.03 34.03
N GLU A 69 -5.40 -6.15 34.76
CA GLU A 69 -5.05 -6.36 36.17
C GLU A 69 -6.30 -6.37 37.08
N GLU A 70 -7.30 -5.54 36.77
CA GLU A 70 -8.51 -5.41 37.59
C GLU A 70 -9.59 -6.42 37.19
N HIS A 71 -9.70 -6.78 35.90
CA HIS A 71 -10.85 -7.52 35.36
C HIS A 71 -10.50 -8.89 34.77
N GLY A 72 -9.21 -9.25 34.69
CA GLY A 72 -8.70 -10.51 34.12
C GLY A 72 -8.54 -10.50 32.60
N GLU A 73 -8.09 -11.61 32.01
CA GLU A 73 -7.98 -11.73 30.55
C GLU A 73 -9.35 -11.96 29.89
N LEU A 74 -9.63 -11.26 28.79
CA LEU A 74 -10.84 -11.48 27.98
C LEU A 74 -10.70 -12.65 27.01
N VAL A 75 -9.46 -13.03 26.71
CA VAL A 75 -9.10 -13.97 25.66
C VAL A 75 -8.16 -15.01 26.23
N GLU A 76 -8.63 -16.25 26.32
CA GLU A 76 -7.82 -17.41 26.72
C GLU A 76 -7.82 -18.43 25.59
N TYR A 77 -6.65 -18.98 25.28
CA TYR A 77 -6.48 -19.99 24.26
C TYR A 77 -5.55 -21.10 24.72
N SER A 78 -5.91 -22.33 24.38
CA SER A 78 -5.07 -23.50 24.54
C SER A 78 -5.11 -24.30 23.24
N PRO A 79 -3.96 -24.61 22.64
CA PRO A 79 -3.93 -25.34 21.39
C PRO A 79 -4.47 -26.76 21.57
N PRO A 80 -5.06 -27.38 20.53
CA PRO A 80 -5.48 -28.78 20.59
C PRO A 80 -4.31 -29.72 20.87
N VAL A 81 -4.60 -30.94 21.33
CA VAL A 81 -3.57 -31.96 21.57
C VAL A 81 -2.76 -32.21 20.29
N GLY A 82 -1.44 -32.22 20.41
CA GLY A 82 -0.51 -32.37 19.29
C GLY A 82 -0.15 -31.06 18.58
N TRP A 83 -0.75 -29.93 18.98
CA TRP A 83 -0.45 -28.60 18.44
C TRP A 83 0.34 -27.77 19.45
N SER A 84 1.36 -27.06 18.99
CA SER A 84 2.12 -26.10 19.79
C SER A 84 1.94 -24.68 19.25
N ILE A 85 1.93 -23.68 20.16
CA ILE A 85 1.95 -22.27 19.77
C ILE A 85 3.37 -21.92 19.31
N VAL A 86 3.47 -21.40 18.09
CA VAL A 86 4.71 -20.90 17.49
C VAL A 86 4.85 -19.41 17.69
N GLU A 87 3.74 -18.68 17.51
CA GLU A 87 3.71 -17.23 17.59
C GLU A 87 2.34 -16.77 18.11
N GLU A 88 2.31 -15.72 18.92
CA GLU A 88 1.11 -15.04 19.36
C GLU A 88 1.30 -13.52 19.33
N TYR A 89 0.26 -12.79 18.96
CA TYR A 89 0.28 -11.32 18.98
C TYR A 89 -1.13 -10.73 19.05
N TRP A 90 -1.22 -9.50 19.56
CA TRP A 90 -2.47 -8.75 19.64
C TRP A 90 -2.87 -8.19 18.28
N LEU A 91 -4.15 -8.36 17.95
CA LEU A 91 -4.81 -7.71 16.81
C LEU A 91 -5.55 -6.46 17.27
N LEU A 92 -6.22 -6.56 18.42
CA LEU A 92 -6.89 -5.46 19.09
C LEU A 92 -6.83 -5.73 20.60
N GLU A 93 -5.91 -5.10 21.30
CA GLU A 93 -5.77 -5.26 22.74
C GLU A 93 -6.94 -4.54 23.47
N PRO A 94 -7.60 -5.17 24.47
CA PRO A 94 -7.38 -6.50 25.05
C PRO A 94 -8.33 -7.59 24.49
N TYR A 95 -9.00 -7.34 23.36
CA TYR A 95 -10.12 -8.15 22.87
C TYR A 95 -9.76 -9.29 21.93
N CYS A 96 -8.70 -9.18 21.15
CA CYS A 96 -8.47 -10.10 20.03
C CYS A 96 -6.99 -10.41 19.82
N LYS A 97 -6.65 -11.71 19.80
CA LYS A 97 -5.31 -12.23 19.52
C LYS A 97 -5.30 -13.14 18.31
N ALA A 98 -4.17 -13.16 17.61
CA ALA A 98 -3.82 -14.17 16.63
C ALA A 98 -2.82 -15.15 17.23
N PHE A 99 -2.96 -16.43 16.90
CA PHE A 99 -2.01 -17.49 17.23
C PHE A 99 -1.63 -18.25 15.97
N ILE A 100 -0.34 -18.44 15.75
CA ILE A 100 0.18 -19.39 14.77
C ILE A 100 0.49 -20.67 15.54
N ILE A 101 -0.16 -21.77 15.15
CA ILE A 101 0.06 -23.08 15.76
C ILE A 101 0.66 -24.03 14.74
N TYR A 102 1.45 -25.00 15.23
CA TYR A 102 2.10 -26.01 14.40
C TYR A 102 1.84 -27.41 14.95
N ASN A 103 1.67 -28.37 14.06
CA ASN A 103 1.57 -29.78 14.38
C ASN A 103 2.72 -30.54 13.71
N GLU A 104 3.51 -31.24 14.51
CA GLU A 104 4.70 -31.97 14.04
C GLU A 104 4.35 -33.25 13.26
N GLU A 105 3.25 -33.92 13.59
CA GLU A 105 2.80 -35.14 12.88
C GLU A 105 2.21 -34.79 11.51
N GLU A 106 1.44 -33.71 11.42
CA GLU A 106 0.80 -33.23 10.19
C GLU A 106 1.73 -32.36 9.34
N GLN A 107 2.83 -31.84 9.91
CA GLN A 107 3.72 -30.84 9.30
C GLN A 107 2.94 -29.63 8.78
N GLU A 108 1.92 -29.20 9.53
CA GLU A 108 0.97 -28.16 9.12
C GLU A 108 0.97 -27.00 10.11
N TYR A 109 1.00 -25.78 9.58
CA TYR A 109 0.72 -24.55 10.32
C TYR A 109 -0.76 -24.17 10.20
N ARG A 110 -1.35 -23.64 11.27
CA ARG A 110 -2.69 -23.05 11.25
C ARG A 110 -2.69 -21.66 11.90
N TYR A 111 -3.56 -20.81 11.39
CA TYR A 111 -3.83 -19.48 11.92
C TYR A 111 -5.08 -19.55 12.82
N GLN A 112 -5.01 -19.05 14.04
CA GLN A 112 -6.12 -19.10 15.00
C GLN A 112 -6.42 -17.70 15.50
N VAL A 113 -7.64 -17.25 15.25
CA VAL A 113 -8.18 -16.03 15.84
C VAL A 113 -8.90 -16.38 17.11
N VAL A 114 -8.63 -15.63 18.18
CA VAL A 114 -9.33 -15.80 19.44
C VAL A 114 -9.90 -14.46 19.87
N GLU A 115 -11.23 -14.43 19.92
CA GLU A 115 -12.07 -13.32 20.36
C GLU A 115 -12.66 -13.65 21.76
N PRO A 116 -13.22 -12.67 22.48
CA PRO A 116 -13.82 -12.93 23.79
C PRO A 116 -15.04 -13.82 23.62
N ARG A 117 -15.15 -14.87 24.44
CA ARG A 117 -16.32 -15.77 24.40
C ARG A 117 -17.50 -15.14 25.15
N LEU A 118 -18.64 -15.07 24.47
CA LEU A 118 -19.92 -14.75 25.09
C LEU A 118 -20.52 -16.02 25.68
N ASP A 119 -20.97 -15.97 26.93
CA ASP A 119 -21.83 -16.99 27.50
C ASP A 119 -23.28 -16.87 26.94
N PRO A 120 -24.18 -17.82 27.23
CA PRO A 120 -25.55 -17.78 26.70
C PRO A 120 -26.33 -16.51 27.07
N TYR A 121 -26.13 -15.96 28.27
CA TYR A 121 -26.78 -14.72 28.70
C TYR A 121 -26.19 -13.52 27.97
N GLU A 122 -24.87 -13.41 27.92
CA GLU A 122 -24.16 -12.36 27.19
C GLU A 122 -24.56 -12.36 25.70
N THR A 123 -24.76 -13.54 25.10
CA THR A 123 -25.21 -13.71 23.71
C THR A 123 -26.62 -13.18 23.49
N GLU A 124 -27.55 -13.47 24.41
CA GLU A 124 -28.93 -12.97 24.36
C GLU A 124 -28.98 -11.45 24.51
N VAL A 125 -28.21 -10.90 25.46
CA VAL A 125 -28.09 -9.45 25.67
C VAL A 125 -27.54 -8.76 24.42
N TYR A 126 -26.43 -9.27 23.86
CA TYR A 126 -25.86 -8.75 22.63
C TYR A 126 -26.88 -8.78 21.47
N GLY A 127 -27.62 -9.88 21.31
CA GLY A 127 -28.64 -9.99 20.27
C GLY A 127 -29.76 -8.96 20.41
N HIS A 128 -30.27 -8.77 21.64
CA HIS A 128 -31.31 -7.78 21.91
C HIS A 128 -30.81 -6.35 21.68
N LEU A 129 -29.63 -6.00 22.19
CA LEU A 129 -29.01 -4.69 21.99
C LEU A 129 -28.72 -4.41 20.51
N SER A 130 -28.30 -5.41 19.73
CA SER A 130 -28.02 -5.26 18.31
C SER A 130 -29.26 -4.91 17.49
N VAL A 131 -30.43 -5.46 17.83
CA VAL A 131 -31.69 -5.09 17.19
C VAL A 131 -32.06 -3.64 17.52
N LEU A 132 -32.05 -3.28 18.81
CA LEU A 132 -32.39 -1.93 19.27
C LEU A 132 -31.43 -0.87 18.72
N LEU A 133 -30.15 -1.21 18.60
CA LEU A 133 -29.15 -0.34 17.98
C LEU A 133 -29.48 -0.11 16.50
N LYS A 134 -29.78 -1.15 15.72
CA LYS A 134 -30.15 -0.96 14.30
C LYS A 134 -31.30 0.04 14.15
N ASP A 135 -32.36 -0.12 14.93
CA ASP A 135 -33.53 0.76 14.90
C ASP A 135 -33.18 2.20 15.31
N LYS A 136 -32.42 2.41 16.39
CA LYS A 136 -32.02 3.76 16.86
C LYS A 136 -31.04 4.47 15.92
N LEU A 137 -30.13 3.71 15.31
CA LEU A 137 -29.09 4.28 14.45
C LEU A 137 -29.68 4.70 13.10
N GLU A 138 -30.67 3.98 12.57
CA GLU A 138 -31.39 4.37 11.33
C GLU A 138 -32.02 5.77 11.41
N GLU A 139 -32.36 6.26 12.60
CA GLU A 139 -32.94 7.59 12.80
C GLU A 139 -31.92 8.75 12.84
N ASN A 140 -30.61 8.49 13.08
CA ASN A 140 -29.64 9.55 13.42
C ASN A 140 -28.25 9.48 12.74
N PHE A 141 -27.91 8.45 11.96
CA PHE A 141 -26.48 8.15 11.66
C PHE A 141 -25.80 8.80 10.44
N PHE A 142 -26.52 9.52 9.57
CA PHE A 142 -25.93 9.96 8.28
C PHE A 142 -25.63 11.45 8.14
N GLU A 143 -25.80 12.27 9.19
CA GLU A 143 -25.42 13.68 9.14
C GLU A 143 -24.22 13.99 10.05
N ASP A 144 -23.23 14.67 9.46
CA ASP A 144 -22.04 15.28 10.05
C ASP A 144 -20.82 14.41 10.41
N GLY A 145 -19.87 14.39 9.46
CA GLY A 145 -18.51 13.86 9.58
C GLY A 145 -17.56 14.63 10.50
N LYS A 146 -18.02 15.02 11.70
CA LYS A 146 -17.18 15.66 12.74
C LYS A 146 -17.14 14.91 14.08
N VAL A 147 -18.07 13.98 14.35
CA VAL A 147 -17.99 13.09 15.52
C VAL A 147 -17.44 11.73 15.06
N ALA A 148 -16.47 11.18 15.80
CA ALA A 148 -15.98 9.83 15.51
C ALA A 148 -17.15 8.84 15.69
N LYS A 149 -17.51 8.10 14.64
CA LYS A 149 -18.65 7.13 14.64
C LYS A 149 -18.65 6.20 15.87
N GLU A 150 -17.46 5.88 16.36
CA GLU A 150 -17.26 5.09 17.57
C GLU A 150 -17.82 5.75 18.83
N VAL A 151 -17.66 7.06 18.99
CA VAL A 151 -18.17 7.81 20.14
C VAL A 151 -19.69 7.77 20.17
N VAL A 152 -20.33 8.05 19.03
CA VAL A 152 -21.80 8.03 18.92
C VAL A 152 -22.34 6.62 19.18
N LEU A 153 -21.70 5.59 18.61
CA LEU A 153 -22.09 4.22 18.84
C LEU A 153 -21.97 3.84 20.33
N LYS A 154 -20.89 4.29 20.98
CA LYS A 154 -20.64 4.02 22.40
C LYS A 154 -21.65 4.69 23.31
N GLU A 155 -21.95 5.97 23.07
CA GLU A 155 -22.97 6.70 23.83
C GLU A 155 -24.35 6.05 23.66
N THR A 156 -24.72 5.69 22.43
CA THR A 156 -26.00 5.02 22.14
C THR A 156 -26.09 3.66 22.83
N PHE A 157 -24.97 2.90 22.85
CA PHE A 157 -24.87 1.63 23.55
C PHE A 157 -25.02 1.78 25.07
N ASP A 158 -24.34 2.75 25.67
CA ASP A 158 -24.41 3.04 27.11
C ASP A 158 -25.82 3.47 27.54
N ASP A 159 -26.49 4.28 26.71
CA ASP A 159 -27.86 4.71 26.94
C ASP A 159 -28.85 3.54 26.84
N LEU A 160 -28.70 2.67 25.83
CA LEU A 160 -29.55 1.48 25.67
C LEU A 160 -29.40 0.49 26.83
N ILE A 161 -28.18 0.27 27.32
CA ILE A 161 -27.97 -0.58 28.51
C ILE A 161 -28.73 0.00 29.72
N SER A 162 -28.67 1.32 29.89
CA SER A 162 -29.33 2.03 30.99
C SER A 162 -30.86 2.01 30.86
N GLU A 163 -31.40 2.17 29.64
CA GLU A 163 -32.84 2.17 29.35
C GLU A 163 -33.47 0.79 29.51
N VAL A 164 -32.81 -0.25 29.00
CA VAL A 164 -33.31 -1.64 29.09
C VAL A 164 -33.12 -2.20 30.51
N GLY A 165 -32.20 -1.62 31.29
CA GLY A 165 -31.96 -2.01 32.68
C GLY A 165 -31.12 -3.27 32.84
N PHE A 166 -30.24 -3.56 31.87
CA PHE A 166 -29.30 -4.67 32.00
C PHE A 166 -28.23 -4.35 33.04
N ASP A 167 -28.13 -5.17 34.08
CA ASP A 167 -27.05 -5.09 35.06
C ASP A 167 -25.88 -5.96 34.59
N LEU A 168 -24.88 -5.32 33.96
CA LEU A 168 -23.71 -5.98 33.40
C LEU A 168 -22.47 -5.68 34.25
N GLU A 169 -21.80 -6.75 34.69
CA GLU A 169 -20.43 -6.69 35.19
C GLU A 169 -19.50 -6.10 34.11
N ASP A 170 -18.41 -5.45 34.53
CA ASP A 170 -17.50 -4.77 33.61
C ASP A 170 -16.96 -5.74 32.54
N ARG A 171 -16.62 -6.97 32.91
CA ARG A 171 -16.13 -7.98 31.96
C ARG A 171 -17.17 -8.27 30.87
N SER A 172 -18.43 -8.50 31.23
CA SER A 172 -19.52 -8.77 30.27
C SER A 172 -19.83 -7.55 29.42
N TYR A 173 -19.86 -6.36 30.01
CA TYR A 173 -20.01 -5.10 29.27
C TYR A 173 -18.95 -4.98 28.16
N TYR A 174 -17.68 -5.17 28.49
CA TYR A 174 -16.58 -5.00 27.55
C TYR A 174 -16.53 -6.08 26.47
N LYS A 175 -16.93 -7.32 26.80
CA LYS A 175 -17.11 -8.35 25.77
C LYS A 175 -18.23 -7.98 24.80
N ILE A 176 -19.40 -7.59 25.28
CA ILE A 176 -20.54 -7.23 24.42
C ILE A 176 -20.20 -5.99 23.58
N TRP A 177 -19.55 -5.00 24.19
CA TRP A 177 -19.06 -3.81 23.49
C TRP A 177 -18.12 -4.17 22.33
N TYR A 178 -17.23 -5.15 22.51
CA TYR A 178 -16.38 -5.63 21.42
C TYR A 178 -17.19 -6.12 20.22
N TYR A 179 -18.22 -6.95 20.41
CA TYR A 179 -19.05 -7.45 19.31
C TYR A 179 -19.88 -6.34 18.66
N ILE A 180 -20.45 -5.41 19.44
CA ILE A 180 -21.14 -4.23 18.89
C ILE A 180 -20.20 -3.40 18.00
N MET A 181 -19.00 -3.10 18.50
CA MET A 181 -17.98 -2.39 17.73
C MET A 181 -17.57 -3.16 16.47
N ARG A 182 -17.34 -4.48 16.60
CA ARG A 182 -16.96 -5.39 15.51
C ARG A 182 -17.97 -5.38 14.36
N ASP A 183 -19.26 -5.44 14.67
CA ASP A 183 -20.30 -5.67 13.67
C ASP A 183 -20.81 -4.36 13.05
N PHE A 184 -20.91 -3.29 13.85
CA PHE A 184 -21.41 -2.00 13.38
C PHE A 184 -20.34 -1.10 12.78
N LEU A 185 -19.13 -1.03 13.35
CA LEU A 185 -18.06 -0.17 12.84
C LEU A 185 -17.13 -0.88 11.86
N TYR A 186 -16.74 -2.12 12.17
CA TYR A 186 -15.75 -2.85 11.39
C TYR A 186 -16.39 -3.78 10.35
N TYR A 187 -15.86 -4.99 10.20
CA TYR A 187 -16.17 -5.94 9.14
C TYR A 187 -16.78 -7.24 9.71
N ASP A 188 -17.48 -7.16 10.85
CA ASP A 188 -18.18 -8.30 11.48
C ASP A 188 -17.20 -9.48 11.68
N LYS A 189 -17.58 -10.73 11.39
CA LYS A 189 -16.80 -11.96 11.63
C LYS A 189 -15.39 -11.95 11.04
N ILE A 190 -15.11 -11.17 9.99
CA ILE A 190 -13.76 -11.07 9.40
C ILE A 190 -12.90 -9.96 10.00
N THR A 191 -13.44 -9.16 10.93
CA THR A 191 -12.74 -8.02 11.55
C THR A 191 -11.35 -8.39 12.05
N PRO A 192 -11.14 -9.50 12.79
CA PRO A 192 -9.80 -9.86 13.23
C PRO A 192 -8.80 -10.05 12.08
N LEU A 193 -9.23 -10.70 10.98
CA LEU A 193 -8.40 -10.91 9.79
C LEU A 193 -8.10 -9.58 9.08
N MET A 194 -9.07 -8.67 9.05
CA MET A 194 -8.90 -7.33 8.48
C MET A 194 -7.97 -6.44 9.32
N LEU A 195 -7.93 -6.62 10.65
CA LEU A 195 -7.03 -5.88 11.52
C LEU A 195 -5.58 -6.40 11.48
N ASP A 196 -5.37 -7.68 11.13
CA ASP A 196 -4.02 -8.26 11.12
C ASP A 196 -3.14 -7.73 9.98
N LYS A 197 -2.14 -6.92 10.30
CA LYS A 197 -1.19 -6.34 9.35
C LYS A 197 -0.25 -7.37 8.71
N MET A 198 -0.18 -8.59 9.24
CA MET A 198 0.63 -9.69 8.71
C MET A 198 -0.07 -10.49 7.61
N LEU A 199 -1.37 -10.30 7.40
CA LEU A 199 -2.11 -10.91 6.30
C LEU A 199 -2.07 -10.04 5.04
N GLU A 200 -1.93 -10.69 3.89
CA GLU A 200 -2.02 -10.06 2.56
C GLU A 200 -3.36 -10.40 1.88
N ASP A 201 -3.78 -11.67 1.95
CA ASP A 201 -5.02 -12.14 1.34
C ASP A 201 -5.91 -12.87 2.36
N ILE A 202 -7.23 -12.76 2.18
CA ILE A 202 -8.26 -13.46 2.95
C ILE A 202 -9.24 -14.11 1.98
N SER A 203 -9.52 -15.40 2.12
CA SER A 203 -10.38 -16.17 1.20
C SER A 203 -11.47 -16.93 1.96
N CYS A 204 -12.72 -16.68 1.61
CA CYS A 204 -13.87 -17.48 2.01
C CYS A 204 -14.36 -18.30 0.81
N ASN A 205 -14.20 -19.62 0.89
CA ASN A 205 -14.46 -20.54 -0.21
C ASN A 205 -15.86 -21.17 -0.18
N GLY A 206 -16.76 -20.67 0.68
CA GLY A 206 -18.13 -21.16 0.80
C GLY A 206 -18.56 -21.52 2.22
N VAL A 207 -19.80 -21.98 2.34
CA VAL A 207 -20.45 -22.33 3.61
C VAL A 207 -19.86 -23.63 4.17
N ARG A 208 -19.69 -23.70 5.49
CA ARG A 208 -19.06 -24.81 6.25
C ARG A 208 -17.65 -25.15 5.76
N LYS A 209 -16.95 -24.16 5.23
CA LYS A 209 -15.53 -24.23 4.87
C LYS A 209 -14.75 -23.28 5.77
N TYR A 210 -13.58 -23.72 6.18
CA TYR A 210 -12.62 -22.85 6.83
C TYR A 210 -12.16 -21.77 5.86
N MET A 211 -12.08 -20.54 6.36
CA MET A 211 -11.43 -19.47 5.62
C MET A 211 -9.91 -19.71 5.58
N TYR A 212 -9.28 -19.23 4.51
CA TYR A 212 -7.84 -19.28 4.31
C TYR A 212 -7.28 -17.86 4.26
N VAL A 213 -6.03 -17.71 4.68
CA VAL A 213 -5.32 -16.43 4.65
C VAL A 213 -3.92 -16.62 4.10
N PHE A 214 -3.36 -15.58 3.47
CA PHE A 214 -1.95 -15.53 3.11
C PHE A 214 -1.20 -14.69 4.14
N HIS A 215 -0.47 -15.33 5.05
CA HIS A 215 0.35 -14.68 6.07
C HIS A 215 1.76 -14.44 5.53
N ARG A 216 2.34 -13.25 5.75
CA ARG A 216 3.67 -12.86 5.22
C ARG A 216 4.78 -13.87 5.53
N ASN A 217 4.80 -14.41 6.74
CA ASN A 217 5.86 -15.32 7.20
C ASN A 217 5.56 -16.80 6.91
N TYR A 218 4.28 -17.21 6.91
CA TYR A 218 3.87 -18.62 6.90
C TYR A 218 3.10 -19.01 5.63
N THR A 219 2.89 -18.06 4.72
CA THR A 219 2.16 -18.23 3.46
C THR A 219 0.69 -18.64 3.69
N ASN A 220 0.16 -19.59 2.92
CA ASN A 220 -1.23 -20.01 3.01
C ASN A 220 -1.49 -20.76 4.32
N LEU A 221 -2.37 -20.21 5.16
CA LEU A 221 -2.79 -20.82 6.42
C LEU A 221 -4.31 -21.00 6.44
N ARG A 222 -4.74 -22.16 6.94
CA ARG A 222 -6.14 -22.39 7.31
C ARG A 222 -6.45 -21.68 8.62
N THR A 223 -7.61 -21.02 8.69
CA THR A 223 -8.12 -20.35 9.90
C THR A 223 -9.11 -21.23 10.67
N ASN A 224 -9.53 -20.79 11.85
CA ASN A 224 -10.71 -21.30 12.57
C ASN A 224 -12.02 -20.57 12.24
N VAL A 225 -12.00 -19.57 11.36
CA VAL A 225 -13.19 -18.80 10.99
C VAL A 225 -14.01 -19.57 9.95
N ILE A 226 -15.31 -19.74 10.23
CA ILE A 226 -16.26 -20.47 9.38
C ILE A 226 -17.60 -19.72 9.37
N PHE A 227 -18.29 -19.78 8.23
CA PHE A 227 -19.71 -19.48 8.12
C PHE A 227 -20.46 -20.81 8.00
N ASP A 228 -21.19 -21.20 9.04
CA ASP A 228 -21.86 -22.51 9.09
C ASP A 228 -23.25 -22.50 8.42
N ASP A 229 -23.86 -21.32 8.37
CA ASP A 229 -25.18 -21.07 7.83
C ASP A 229 -25.11 -20.38 6.45
N PRO A 230 -25.79 -20.90 5.42
CA PRO A 230 -25.83 -20.26 4.11
C PRO A 230 -26.43 -18.85 4.12
N ASP A 231 -27.51 -18.64 4.88
CA ASP A 231 -28.21 -17.37 4.91
C ASP A 231 -27.36 -16.28 5.60
N GLU A 232 -26.59 -16.65 6.64
CA GLU A 232 -25.56 -15.82 7.25
C GLU A 232 -24.53 -15.34 6.22
N LEU A 233 -23.94 -16.26 5.45
CA LEU A 233 -22.90 -15.91 4.47
C LEU A 233 -23.44 -15.07 3.31
N ASP A 234 -24.63 -15.39 2.80
CA ASP A 234 -25.28 -14.63 1.74
C ASP A 234 -25.59 -13.20 2.21
N SER A 235 -26.16 -13.05 3.42
CA SER A 235 -26.43 -11.74 4.04
C SER A 235 -25.14 -10.96 4.26
N PHE A 236 -24.08 -11.63 4.71
CA PHE A 236 -22.76 -11.04 4.92
C PHE A 236 -22.18 -10.49 3.60
N VAL A 237 -22.22 -11.26 2.51
CA VAL A 237 -21.73 -10.84 1.19
C VAL A 237 -22.54 -9.66 0.65
N VAL A 238 -23.88 -9.67 0.81
CA VAL A 238 -24.73 -8.55 0.41
C VAL A 238 -24.39 -7.27 1.20
N ASN A 239 -24.26 -7.37 2.51
CA ASN A 239 -23.90 -6.24 3.37
C ASN A 239 -22.49 -5.71 3.04
N LEU A 240 -21.54 -6.60 2.78
CA LEU A 240 -20.17 -6.22 2.43
C LEU A 240 -20.10 -5.51 1.07
N ALA A 241 -20.87 -5.98 0.08
CA ALA A 241 -21.01 -5.29 -1.21
C ALA A 241 -21.57 -3.87 -1.03
N GLN A 242 -22.61 -3.71 -0.19
CA GLN A 242 -23.18 -2.40 0.13
C GLN A 242 -22.18 -1.48 0.86
N LYS A 243 -21.40 -2.00 1.81
CA LYS A 243 -20.31 -1.25 2.46
C LYS A 243 -19.25 -0.77 1.45
N CYS A 244 -19.07 -1.49 0.34
CA CYS A 244 -18.19 -1.10 -0.77
C CYS A 244 -18.88 -0.19 -1.81
N GLY A 245 -20.12 0.24 -1.58
CA GLY A 245 -20.89 1.08 -2.52
C GLY A 245 -21.33 0.34 -3.78
N LYS A 246 -21.43 -0.99 -3.73
CA LYS A 246 -21.86 -1.86 -4.82
C LYS A 246 -23.14 -2.61 -4.44
N HIS A 247 -23.80 -3.17 -5.45
CA HIS A 247 -24.93 -4.07 -5.27
C HIS A 247 -24.59 -5.43 -5.87
N ILE A 248 -24.99 -6.49 -5.19
CA ILE A 248 -24.88 -7.87 -5.64
C ILE A 248 -26.27 -8.51 -5.54
N SER A 249 -26.63 -9.33 -6.53
CA SER A 249 -27.94 -9.96 -6.58
C SER A 249 -27.87 -11.31 -7.30
N ILE A 250 -28.94 -12.10 -7.26
CA ILE A 250 -28.98 -13.38 -8.00
C ILE A 250 -28.85 -13.15 -9.52
N ALA A 251 -29.36 -12.01 -10.02
CA ALA A 251 -29.25 -11.67 -11.44
C ALA A 251 -27.84 -11.19 -11.84
N GLU A 252 -27.13 -10.52 -10.91
CA GLU A 252 -25.74 -10.08 -11.05
C GLU A 252 -24.92 -10.63 -9.88
N PRO A 253 -24.58 -11.94 -9.91
CA PRO A 253 -24.07 -12.66 -8.74
C PRO A 253 -22.57 -12.51 -8.53
N MET A 254 -21.87 -11.69 -9.31
CA MET A 254 -20.42 -11.46 -9.18
C MET A 254 -20.13 -9.96 -9.13
N VAL A 255 -19.28 -9.56 -8.19
CA VAL A 255 -18.91 -8.15 -8.00
C VAL A 255 -17.42 -8.06 -7.65
N ASP A 256 -16.72 -7.18 -8.36
CA ASP A 256 -15.42 -6.62 -7.96
C ASP A 256 -15.63 -5.23 -7.35
N ALA A 257 -14.98 -4.97 -6.22
CA ALA A 257 -15.08 -3.69 -5.51
C ALA A 257 -13.81 -3.31 -4.76
N THR A 258 -13.77 -2.04 -4.34
CA THR A 258 -12.76 -1.51 -3.41
C THR A 258 -13.44 -1.26 -2.07
N MET A 259 -12.88 -1.83 -1.01
CA MET A 259 -13.33 -1.69 0.36
C MET A 259 -13.01 -0.29 0.92
N PRO A 260 -13.67 0.16 2.02
CA PRO A 260 -13.42 1.47 2.61
C PRO A 260 -11.97 1.73 3.05
N ASP A 261 -11.23 0.68 3.42
CA ASP A 261 -9.80 0.74 3.77
C ASP A 261 -8.86 0.75 2.55
N GLY A 262 -9.41 0.65 1.33
CA GLY A 262 -8.68 0.56 0.07
C GLY A 262 -8.41 -0.87 -0.40
N SER A 263 -8.73 -1.89 0.40
CA SER A 263 -8.53 -3.29 0.03
C SER A 263 -9.38 -3.68 -1.18
N ARG A 264 -8.88 -4.58 -2.03
CA ARG A 264 -9.69 -5.13 -3.14
C ARG A 264 -10.52 -6.29 -2.63
N ILE A 265 -11.77 -6.37 -3.07
CA ILE A 265 -12.62 -7.53 -2.81
C ILE A 265 -13.29 -8.02 -4.09
N GLN A 266 -13.29 -9.34 -4.27
CA GLN A 266 -14.13 -10.04 -5.24
C GLN A 266 -15.14 -10.89 -4.47
N MET A 267 -16.40 -10.88 -4.91
CA MET A 267 -17.51 -11.58 -4.26
C MET A 267 -18.33 -12.36 -5.28
N THR A 268 -18.85 -13.51 -4.86
CA THR A 268 -19.91 -14.24 -5.55
C THR A 268 -21.08 -14.51 -4.62
N LEU A 269 -22.32 -14.38 -5.10
CA LEU A 269 -23.54 -14.59 -4.33
C LEU A 269 -24.24 -15.90 -4.72
N GLY A 270 -24.65 -16.66 -3.71
CA GLY A 270 -25.46 -17.85 -3.83
C GLY A 270 -24.73 -19.01 -4.50
N ARG A 271 -25.51 -19.90 -5.13
CA ARG A 271 -25.00 -21.11 -5.81
C ARG A 271 -25.05 -21.04 -7.34
N GLU A 272 -25.48 -19.92 -7.90
CA GLU A 272 -25.61 -19.75 -9.36
C GLU A 272 -24.25 -19.77 -10.06
N VAL A 273 -23.20 -19.32 -9.36
CA VAL A 273 -21.81 -19.27 -9.87
C VAL A 273 -20.88 -20.22 -9.12
N THR A 274 -21.14 -20.49 -7.84
CA THR A 274 -20.24 -21.23 -6.95
C THR A 274 -20.96 -22.36 -6.22
N ASP A 275 -20.52 -23.60 -6.43
CA ASP A 275 -21.19 -24.80 -5.89
C ASP A 275 -21.29 -24.85 -4.36
N HIS A 276 -20.39 -24.16 -3.65
CA HIS A 276 -20.31 -24.16 -2.18
C HIS A 276 -21.03 -22.98 -1.52
N GLY A 277 -21.90 -22.29 -2.25
CA GLY A 277 -22.57 -21.06 -1.80
C GLY A 277 -21.73 -19.83 -2.10
N SER A 278 -22.11 -18.70 -1.49
CA SER A 278 -21.41 -17.42 -1.67
C SER A 278 -19.92 -17.52 -1.34
N THR A 279 -19.10 -16.74 -2.02
CA THR A 279 -17.65 -16.68 -1.77
C THR A 279 -17.16 -15.24 -1.78
N PHE A 280 -16.03 -14.98 -1.15
CA PHE A 280 -15.33 -13.72 -1.30
C PHE A 280 -13.82 -13.89 -1.11
N THR A 281 -13.06 -13.08 -1.84
CA THR A 281 -11.60 -12.98 -1.71
C THR A 281 -11.20 -11.53 -1.54
N ILE A 282 -10.50 -11.22 -0.46
CA ILE A 282 -9.98 -9.89 -0.15
C ILE A 282 -8.47 -9.90 -0.33
N ARG A 283 -7.96 -8.91 -1.06
CA ARG A 283 -6.55 -8.58 -1.13
C ARG A 283 -6.33 -7.27 -0.41
N LYS A 284 -5.65 -7.34 0.73
CA LYS A 284 -5.54 -6.22 1.67
C LYS A 284 -4.69 -5.11 1.10
N PHE A 285 -5.18 -3.88 1.27
CA PHE A 285 -4.38 -2.70 1.02
C PHE A 285 -3.38 -2.53 2.17
N ARG A 286 -2.12 -2.23 1.82
CA ARG A 286 -1.06 -2.09 2.80
C ARG A 286 -1.03 -0.65 3.30
N GLU A 287 -1.32 -0.45 4.60
CA GLU A 287 -1.30 0.87 5.23
C GLU A 287 0.06 1.56 5.12
N GLU A 288 1.15 0.82 5.34
CA GLU A 288 2.52 1.34 5.25
C GLU A 288 3.23 0.80 4.01
N PRO A 289 3.41 1.63 2.96
CA PRO A 289 4.07 1.21 1.74
C PRO A 289 5.56 0.90 1.97
N VAL A 290 6.07 -0.04 1.18
CA VAL A 290 7.48 -0.45 1.20
C VAL A 290 8.38 0.69 0.72
N THR A 291 9.48 0.93 1.41
CA THR A 291 10.45 1.96 1.06
C THR A 291 11.63 1.41 0.24
N PRO A 292 12.43 2.26 -0.43
CA PRO A 292 13.70 1.83 -1.02
C PRO A 292 14.63 1.14 -0.02
N ILE A 293 14.61 1.57 1.24
CA ILE A 293 15.47 1.01 2.30
C ILE A 293 15.04 -0.42 2.65
N ASP A 294 13.74 -0.72 2.66
CA ASP A 294 13.24 -2.09 2.82
C ASP A 294 13.72 -3.00 1.69
N LEU A 295 13.66 -2.51 0.43
CA LEU A 295 14.09 -3.29 -0.72
C LEU A 295 15.59 -3.58 -0.70
N ILE A 296 16.41 -2.66 -0.18
CA ILE A 296 17.85 -2.90 0.04
C ILE A 296 18.04 -3.88 1.21
N ALA A 297 17.32 -3.71 2.31
CA ALA A 297 17.40 -4.59 3.48
C ALA A 297 17.05 -6.04 3.14
N TRP A 298 16.07 -6.26 2.27
CA TRP A 298 15.67 -7.59 1.79
C TRP A 298 16.59 -8.14 0.69
N LYS A 299 17.63 -7.39 0.29
CA LYS A 299 18.47 -7.65 -0.87
C LYS A 299 17.67 -7.83 -2.16
N THR A 300 16.50 -7.20 -2.28
CA THR A 300 15.74 -7.19 -3.55
C THR A 300 16.49 -6.36 -4.59
N PHE A 301 17.13 -5.28 -4.15
CA PHE A 301 18.06 -4.45 -4.91
C PHE A 301 19.31 -4.18 -4.08
N SER A 302 20.43 -3.85 -4.71
CA SER A 302 21.57 -3.26 -4.02
C SER A 302 21.39 -1.75 -3.79
N SER A 303 22.15 -1.18 -2.85
CA SER A 303 22.24 0.28 -2.65
C SER A 303 22.72 1.00 -3.92
N GLU A 304 23.64 0.38 -4.67
CA GLU A 304 24.14 0.87 -5.96
C GLU A 304 23.03 0.94 -7.02
N GLN A 305 22.22 -0.12 -7.18
CA GLN A 305 21.06 -0.11 -8.08
C GLN A 305 20.06 0.97 -7.69
N MET A 306 19.81 1.15 -6.39
CA MET A 306 18.88 2.18 -5.90
C MET A 306 19.42 3.60 -6.10
N ALA A 307 20.72 3.84 -5.92
CA ALA A 307 21.35 5.12 -6.23
C ALA A 307 21.28 5.44 -7.74
N TYR A 308 21.49 4.44 -8.60
CA TYR A 308 21.30 4.54 -10.05
C TYR A 308 19.84 4.90 -10.40
N LEU A 309 18.87 4.17 -9.85
CA LEU A 309 17.45 4.43 -10.11
C LEU A 309 17.02 5.80 -9.60
N TRP A 310 17.48 6.20 -8.40
CA TRP A 310 17.22 7.53 -7.86
C TRP A 310 17.69 8.61 -8.83
N LEU A 311 18.94 8.54 -9.29
CA LEU A 311 19.46 9.54 -10.22
C LEU A 311 18.70 9.54 -11.56
N CYS A 312 18.29 8.37 -12.06
CA CYS A 312 17.48 8.26 -13.28
C CYS A 312 16.08 8.89 -13.13
N ILE A 313 15.40 8.63 -12.01
CA ILE A 313 14.04 9.14 -11.74
C ILE A 313 14.03 10.65 -11.58
N GLU A 314 15.00 11.20 -10.85
CA GLU A 314 15.18 12.64 -10.67
C GLU A 314 15.42 13.35 -12.03
N ASN A 315 16.02 12.63 -12.99
CA ASN A 315 16.29 13.12 -14.34
C ASN A 315 15.31 12.57 -15.38
N LYS A 316 14.07 12.27 -14.97
CA LYS A 316 12.93 12.04 -15.87
C LYS A 316 13.12 10.87 -16.84
N LYS A 317 13.83 9.82 -16.41
CA LYS A 317 13.94 8.56 -17.14
C LYS A 317 12.70 7.71 -16.92
N SER A 318 12.10 7.23 -18.01
CA SER A 318 10.92 6.35 -18.00
C SER A 318 11.33 4.90 -17.75
N LEU A 319 10.53 4.18 -16.96
CA LEU A 319 10.87 2.87 -16.43
C LEU A 319 9.68 1.92 -16.44
N ILE A 320 9.89 0.68 -16.86
CA ILE A 320 8.92 -0.40 -16.69
C ILE A 320 9.50 -1.48 -15.77
N PHE A 321 8.74 -1.86 -14.74
CA PHE A 321 9.01 -3.06 -13.96
C PHE A 321 8.30 -4.24 -14.61
N ALA A 322 9.03 -5.30 -14.96
CA ALA A 322 8.47 -6.51 -15.52
C ALA A 322 8.75 -7.73 -14.63
N GLY A 323 7.89 -8.74 -14.71
CA GLY A 323 8.01 -9.99 -13.94
C GLY A 323 6.67 -10.73 -13.76
N GLY A 324 6.73 -11.96 -13.28
CA GLY A 324 5.56 -12.78 -12.99
C GLY A 324 4.61 -12.19 -11.92
N THR A 325 3.45 -12.82 -11.74
CA THR A 325 2.52 -12.49 -10.65
C THR A 325 3.21 -12.61 -9.30
N ALA A 326 2.92 -11.69 -8.37
CA ALA A 326 3.50 -11.64 -7.02
C ALA A 326 5.04 -11.47 -6.93
N SER A 327 5.72 -11.11 -8.03
CA SER A 327 7.18 -10.88 -8.04
C SER A 327 7.63 -9.58 -7.36
N GLY A 328 6.72 -8.65 -7.06
CA GLY A 328 7.00 -7.38 -6.36
C GLY A 328 6.95 -6.11 -7.22
N LYS A 329 6.48 -6.17 -8.48
CA LYS A 329 6.52 -5.05 -9.45
C LYS A 329 5.93 -3.75 -8.90
N THR A 330 4.66 -3.77 -8.50
CA THR A 330 3.98 -2.59 -7.96
C THR A 330 4.66 -2.10 -6.68
N THR A 331 5.13 -3.03 -5.83
CA THR A 331 5.86 -2.71 -4.60
C THR A 331 7.13 -1.93 -4.88
N SER A 332 7.93 -2.35 -5.86
CA SER A 332 9.15 -1.64 -6.24
C SER A 332 8.88 -0.34 -6.99
N MET A 333 7.86 -0.31 -7.85
CA MET A 333 7.41 0.92 -8.48
C MET A 333 6.94 1.96 -7.44
N ASN A 334 6.25 1.54 -6.39
CA ASN A 334 5.84 2.44 -5.30
C ASN A 334 7.06 2.94 -4.51
N ALA A 335 7.98 2.04 -4.15
CA ALA A 335 9.19 2.39 -3.40
C ALA A 335 10.09 3.38 -4.15
N ILE A 336 10.36 3.16 -5.44
CA ILE A 336 11.19 4.08 -6.22
C ILE A 336 10.49 5.40 -6.53
N SER A 337 9.15 5.46 -6.45
CA SER A 337 8.42 6.71 -6.61
C SER A 337 8.71 7.73 -5.51
N LEU A 338 9.28 7.32 -4.36
CA LEU A 338 9.80 8.24 -3.35
C LEU A 338 11.01 9.07 -3.88
N PHE A 339 11.66 8.63 -4.95
CA PHE A 339 12.73 9.40 -5.60
C PHE A 339 12.19 10.49 -6.55
N ILE A 340 10.89 10.55 -6.81
CA ILE A 340 10.28 11.62 -7.61
C ILE A 340 10.45 12.95 -6.86
N PRO A 341 10.90 14.04 -7.49
CA PRO A 341 11.07 15.31 -6.81
C PRO A 341 9.77 15.80 -6.16
N ARG A 342 9.85 16.29 -4.92
CA ARG A 342 8.68 16.61 -4.07
C ARG A 342 7.64 17.52 -4.72
N ARG A 343 8.06 18.49 -5.53
CA ARG A 343 7.21 19.49 -6.20
C ARG A 343 6.59 19.01 -7.51
N SER A 344 6.93 17.81 -7.96
CA SER A 344 6.49 17.30 -9.24
C SER A 344 4.98 17.09 -9.26
N LYS A 345 4.35 17.40 -10.39
CA LYS A 345 2.97 16.99 -10.63
C LYS A 345 2.90 15.52 -11.03
N ILE A 346 2.19 14.70 -10.25
CA ILE A 346 2.06 13.27 -10.48
C ILE A 346 0.60 12.91 -10.76
N VAL A 347 0.38 12.07 -11.76
CA VAL A 347 -0.91 11.40 -11.98
C VAL A 347 -0.69 9.89 -11.90
N THR A 348 -1.35 9.21 -10.98
CA THR A 348 -1.39 7.74 -10.95
C THR A 348 -2.68 7.26 -11.60
N ILE A 349 -2.62 6.17 -12.37
CA ILE A 349 -3.75 5.56 -13.05
C ILE A 349 -3.72 4.06 -12.75
N GLU A 350 -4.75 3.57 -12.07
CA GLU A 350 -4.75 2.20 -11.56
C GLU A 350 -6.13 1.55 -11.75
N ASP A 351 -6.18 0.22 -11.92
CA ASP A 351 -7.45 -0.52 -11.88
C ASP A 351 -8.02 -0.50 -10.44
N THR A 352 -7.12 -0.64 -9.48
CA THR A 352 -7.38 -0.58 -8.05
C THR A 352 -6.24 0.17 -7.40
N ARG A 353 -6.55 0.99 -6.40
CA ARG A 353 -5.56 1.82 -5.71
C ARG A 353 -4.55 0.91 -4.98
N GLU A 354 -3.31 0.89 -5.45
CA GLU A 354 -2.18 0.18 -4.81
C GLU A 354 -1.05 1.16 -4.44
N LEU A 355 -0.90 2.26 -5.18
CA LEU A 355 0.15 3.25 -4.97
C LEU A 355 -0.18 4.23 -3.84
N MET A 356 0.86 4.57 -3.08
CA MET A 356 0.80 5.57 -2.02
C MET A 356 2.04 6.46 -2.12
N LEU A 357 1.80 7.73 -2.45
CA LEU A 357 2.87 8.71 -2.65
C LEU A 357 2.83 9.78 -1.56
N PRO A 358 4.00 10.27 -1.11
CA PRO A 358 4.06 11.37 -0.14
C PRO A 358 3.83 12.76 -0.78
N HIS A 359 3.69 12.82 -2.11
CA HIS A 359 3.59 14.07 -2.87
C HIS A 359 2.21 14.71 -2.74
N GLU A 360 2.17 16.01 -2.42
CA GLU A 360 0.93 16.77 -2.30
C GLU A 360 0.29 17.05 -3.67
N ASN A 361 1.11 17.33 -4.69
CA ASN A 361 0.66 17.59 -6.07
C ASN A 361 0.41 16.28 -6.84
N TRP A 362 -0.42 15.41 -6.27
CA TRP A 362 -0.72 14.08 -6.77
C TRP A 362 -2.22 13.92 -7.05
N ILE A 363 -2.55 13.44 -8.25
CA ILE A 363 -3.91 13.04 -8.65
C ILE A 363 -3.97 11.51 -8.75
N PRO A 364 -4.64 10.82 -7.81
CA PRO A 364 -4.92 9.39 -7.93
C PRO A 364 -6.17 9.15 -8.77
N ALA A 365 -6.01 8.56 -9.96
CA ALA A 365 -7.10 8.16 -10.84
C ALA A 365 -7.28 6.64 -10.83
N VAL A 366 -8.53 6.19 -10.71
CA VAL A 366 -8.89 4.78 -10.68
C VAL A 366 -9.94 4.50 -11.75
N THR A 367 -9.82 3.35 -12.43
CA THR A 367 -10.82 2.93 -13.42
C THR A 367 -12.19 2.72 -12.79
N ARG A 368 -13.25 2.82 -13.59
CA ARG A 368 -14.61 2.59 -13.11
C ARG A 368 -15.40 1.81 -14.13
N ASP A 369 -15.97 0.69 -13.71
CA ASP A 369 -16.93 -0.06 -14.55
C ASP A 369 -18.23 0.73 -14.77
N ALA A 370 -18.93 0.40 -15.85
CA ALA A 370 -20.24 0.96 -16.11
C ALA A 370 -21.25 0.50 -15.04
N PHE A 371 -22.19 1.38 -14.69
CA PHE A 371 -23.35 0.99 -13.88
C PHE A 371 -24.44 0.52 -14.83
N HIS A 372 -24.83 -0.76 -14.76
CA HIS A 372 -25.94 -1.39 -15.51
C HIS A 372 -25.99 -0.99 -17.01
N GLY A 373 -25.38 -1.81 -17.87
CA GLY A 373 -25.25 -1.58 -19.32
C GLY A 373 -23.87 -1.09 -19.75
N GLU A 374 -23.66 -0.79 -21.04
CA GLU A 374 -22.33 -0.43 -21.59
C GLU A 374 -21.93 1.04 -21.40
N LYS A 375 -22.82 1.91 -20.90
CA LYS A 375 -22.56 3.36 -20.86
C LYS A 375 -21.91 3.79 -19.56
N GLY A 376 -20.83 4.55 -19.68
CA GLY A 376 -20.18 5.21 -18.56
C GLY A 376 -19.08 4.40 -17.88
N ALA A 377 -18.55 3.34 -18.50
CA ALA A 377 -17.25 2.79 -18.10
C ALA A 377 -16.14 3.83 -18.36
N VAL A 378 -15.14 3.86 -17.51
CA VAL A 378 -13.92 4.68 -17.64
C VAL A 378 -12.74 3.74 -17.45
N ASP A 379 -12.03 3.45 -18.53
CA ASP A 379 -10.87 2.56 -18.50
C ASP A 379 -9.55 3.34 -18.35
N MET A 380 -8.43 2.62 -18.23
CA MET A 380 -7.12 3.23 -18.13
C MET A 380 -6.78 4.11 -19.34
N TYR A 381 -7.25 3.76 -20.53
CA TYR A 381 -7.01 4.52 -21.75
C TYR A 381 -7.67 5.91 -21.66
N ASP A 382 -8.92 5.98 -21.21
CA ASP A 382 -9.64 7.23 -21.00
C ASP A 382 -8.95 8.12 -19.96
N LEU A 383 -8.54 7.53 -18.82
CA LEU A 383 -7.82 8.23 -17.76
C LEU A 383 -6.47 8.77 -18.24
N LEU A 384 -5.71 7.97 -18.99
CA LEU A 384 -4.41 8.34 -19.50
C LEU A 384 -4.50 9.49 -20.51
N ARG A 385 -5.49 9.44 -21.40
CA ARG A 385 -5.78 10.53 -22.33
C ARG A 385 -6.19 11.83 -21.60
N ALA A 386 -6.93 11.71 -20.51
CA ALA A 386 -7.29 12.86 -19.67
C ALA A 386 -6.06 13.43 -18.94
N ALA A 387 -5.20 12.56 -18.39
CA ALA A 387 -3.98 12.94 -17.70
C ALA A 387 -3.04 13.78 -18.58
N LEU A 388 -2.90 13.44 -19.87
CA LEU A 388 -2.07 14.21 -20.82
C LEU A 388 -2.51 15.68 -20.96
N ARG A 389 -3.76 16.03 -20.64
CA ARG A 389 -4.26 17.42 -20.65
C ARG A 389 -3.98 18.17 -19.35
N GLN A 390 -3.61 17.45 -18.30
CA GLN A 390 -3.31 18.00 -16.98
C GLN A 390 -1.85 18.46 -16.84
N ARG A 391 -1.02 18.24 -17.87
CA ARG A 391 0.44 18.53 -17.88
C ARG A 391 1.18 17.95 -16.66
N PRO A 392 1.06 16.63 -16.38
CA PRO A 392 1.84 15.99 -15.34
C PRO A 392 3.32 15.93 -15.74
N GLU A 393 4.21 15.90 -14.76
CA GLU A 393 5.63 15.61 -14.98
C GLU A 393 5.91 14.11 -14.95
N TYR A 394 5.15 13.39 -14.10
CA TYR A 394 5.21 11.94 -13.95
C TYR A 394 3.81 11.34 -14.11
N ILE A 395 3.71 10.31 -14.93
CA ILE A 395 2.50 9.49 -15.10
C ILE A 395 2.85 8.07 -14.68
N ILE A 396 2.16 7.55 -13.67
CA ILE A 396 2.39 6.20 -13.17
C ILE A 396 1.16 5.37 -13.49
N VAL A 397 1.30 4.34 -14.31
CA VAL A 397 0.22 3.42 -14.66
C VAL A 397 0.45 2.10 -13.93
N GLY A 398 -0.50 1.67 -13.11
CA GLY A 398 -0.39 0.47 -12.25
C GLY A 398 0.16 -0.75 -12.99
N GLU A 399 -0.55 -1.21 -14.03
CA GLU A 399 -0.10 -2.29 -14.91
C GLU A 399 -0.63 -2.08 -16.33
N VAL A 400 0.25 -2.18 -17.33
CA VAL A 400 -0.17 -2.19 -18.73
C VAL A 400 -0.48 -3.61 -19.21
N ARG A 401 -1.68 -3.78 -19.77
CA ARG A 401 -2.23 -5.06 -20.24
C ARG A 401 -2.83 -4.99 -21.64
N GLY A 402 -3.09 -3.80 -22.17
CA GLY A 402 -3.77 -3.62 -23.46
C GLY A 402 -3.51 -2.26 -24.11
N ARG A 403 -4.59 -1.66 -24.64
CA ARG A 403 -4.54 -0.48 -25.52
C ARG A 403 -3.99 0.79 -24.86
N GLU A 404 -4.08 0.90 -23.54
CA GLU A 404 -3.55 2.02 -22.75
C GLU A 404 -2.03 2.16 -22.90
N ALA A 405 -1.32 1.06 -23.13
CA ALA A 405 0.12 1.07 -23.36
C ALA A 405 0.52 1.93 -24.58
N LEU A 406 -0.27 1.93 -25.66
CA LEU A 406 0.02 2.80 -26.82
C LEU A 406 0.04 4.27 -26.39
N THR A 407 -0.94 4.69 -25.61
CA THR A 407 -1.02 6.07 -25.10
C THR A 407 0.09 6.34 -24.08
N LEU A 408 0.52 5.33 -23.32
CA LEU A 408 1.65 5.47 -22.40
C LEU A 408 2.95 5.76 -23.16
N PHE A 409 3.24 5.01 -24.23
CA PHE A 409 4.41 5.26 -25.06
C PHE A 409 4.30 6.56 -25.87
N GLN A 410 3.08 7.01 -26.24
CA GLN A 410 2.88 8.37 -26.75
C GLN A 410 3.22 9.44 -25.70
N ALA A 411 2.84 9.23 -24.44
CA ALA A 411 3.19 10.13 -23.34
C ALA A 411 4.73 10.25 -23.21
N MET A 412 5.45 9.12 -23.23
CA MET A 412 6.92 9.10 -23.23
C MET A 412 7.51 9.90 -24.41
N ALA A 413 7.04 9.63 -25.62
CA ALA A 413 7.51 10.30 -26.83
C ALA A 413 7.23 11.81 -26.84
N THR A 414 6.22 12.26 -26.09
CA THR A 414 5.85 13.68 -25.93
C THR A 414 6.53 14.36 -24.74
N GLY A 415 7.45 13.67 -24.05
CA GLY A 415 8.27 14.24 -22.98
C GLY A 415 7.68 14.12 -21.56
N HIS A 416 6.64 13.31 -21.37
CA HIS A 416 6.16 12.94 -20.04
C HIS A 416 6.98 11.77 -19.50
N THR A 417 7.40 11.84 -18.24
CA THR A 417 8.07 10.70 -17.59
C THR A 417 7.02 9.67 -17.21
N THR A 418 7.23 8.40 -17.54
CA THR A 418 6.23 7.37 -17.24
C THR A 418 6.81 6.19 -16.49
N TYR A 419 6.04 5.68 -15.53
CA TYR A 419 6.31 4.42 -14.84
C TYR A 419 5.16 3.46 -15.02
N SER A 420 5.48 2.18 -15.23
CA SER A 420 4.45 1.15 -15.24
C SER A 420 4.98 -0.23 -14.89
N THR A 421 4.06 -1.17 -14.70
CA THR A 421 4.38 -2.59 -14.57
C THR A 421 3.86 -3.40 -15.75
N LEU A 422 4.54 -4.51 -16.05
CA LEU A 422 4.17 -5.42 -17.13
C LEU A 422 4.41 -6.87 -16.68
N HIS A 423 3.51 -7.79 -16.98
CA HIS A 423 3.79 -9.21 -16.74
C HIS A 423 4.71 -9.80 -17.83
N ALA A 424 5.99 -9.98 -17.53
CA ALA A 424 6.97 -10.64 -18.42
C ALA A 424 8.25 -11.05 -17.65
N ASP A 425 8.76 -12.25 -17.86
CA ASP A 425 9.86 -12.81 -17.05
C ASP A 425 11.27 -12.52 -17.61
N SER A 426 11.37 -11.73 -18.68
CA SER A 426 12.66 -11.33 -19.27
C SER A 426 12.49 -10.06 -20.11
N ILE A 427 13.60 -9.37 -20.42
CA ILE A 427 13.60 -8.20 -21.32
C ILE A 427 13.01 -8.54 -22.69
N SER A 428 13.43 -9.67 -23.28
CA SER A 428 12.91 -10.11 -24.59
C SER A 428 11.41 -10.41 -24.52
N GLY A 429 10.95 -11.03 -23.43
CA GLY A 429 9.52 -11.27 -23.19
C GLY A 429 8.72 -9.98 -23.03
N ALA A 430 9.29 -8.98 -22.32
CA ALA A 430 8.66 -7.68 -22.14
C ALA A 430 8.49 -6.95 -23.48
N ILE A 431 9.55 -6.88 -24.29
CA ILE A 431 9.50 -6.29 -25.64
C ILE A 431 8.48 -7.03 -26.50
N HIS A 432 8.52 -8.37 -26.54
CA HIS A 432 7.57 -9.15 -27.32
C HIS A 432 6.11 -8.89 -26.91
N ARG A 433 5.84 -8.77 -25.61
CA ARG A 433 4.49 -8.52 -25.10
C ARG A 433 4.00 -7.11 -25.43
N LEU A 434 4.89 -6.12 -25.41
CA LEU A 434 4.57 -4.75 -25.84
C LEU A 434 4.28 -4.67 -27.34
N GLU A 435 4.95 -5.44 -28.18
CA GLU A 435 4.77 -5.38 -29.64
C GLU A 435 3.51 -6.08 -30.14
N ASN A 436 3.05 -7.10 -29.42
CA ASN A 436 1.98 -7.98 -29.89
C ASN A 436 0.62 -7.63 -29.27
N PRO A 437 -0.50 -7.96 -29.94
CA PRO A 437 -1.83 -7.87 -29.34
C PRO A 437 -1.91 -8.66 -28.02
N PRO A 438 -2.67 -8.17 -27.01
CA PRO A 438 -3.61 -7.04 -27.07
C PRO A 438 -2.99 -5.64 -26.90
N ILE A 439 -1.66 -5.52 -26.74
CA ILE A 439 -0.98 -4.23 -26.53
C ILE A 439 -0.67 -3.53 -27.87
N GLY A 440 0.17 -4.15 -28.71
CA GLY A 440 0.42 -3.68 -30.07
C GLY A 440 1.15 -2.34 -30.21
N VAL A 441 2.10 -2.02 -29.31
CA VAL A 441 2.94 -0.81 -29.43
C VAL A 441 3.91 -0.97 -30.61
N PRO A 442 3.93 -0.04 -31.58
CA PRO A 442 4.89 -0.07 -32.68
C PRO A 442 6.32 -0.03 -32.16
N ARG A 443 7.17 -0.94 -32.66
CA ARG A 443 8.59 -1.03 -32.27
C ARG A 443 9.35 0.32 -32.28
N PRO A 444 9.16 1.23 -33.26
CA PRO A 444 9.74 2.58 -33.22
C PRO A 444 9.44 3.38 -31.95
N MET A 445 8.26 3.20 -31.36
CA MET A 445 7.87 3.92 -30.14
C MET A 445 8.53 3.36 -28.89
N LEU A 446 9.02 2.11 -28.91
CA LEU A 446 9.69 1.50 -27.77
C LEU A 446 11.01 2.19 -27.41
N GLU A 447 11.62 2.94 -28.33
CA GLU A 447 12.80 3.76 -28.06
C GLU A 447 12.56 4.86 -27.00
N ALA A 448 11.30 5.25 -26.77
CA ALA A 448 10.95 6.27 -25.78
C ALA A 448 11.05 5.77 -24.33
N LEU A 449 11.11 4.45 -24.12
CA LEU A 449 11.35 3.86 -22.80
C LEU A 449 12.85 3.84 -22.52
N ASP A 450 13.29 4.31 -21.34
CA ASP A 450 14.71 4.31 -21.00
C ASP A 450 15.14 2.98 -20.36
N ILE A 451 14.38 2.47 -19.38
CA ILE A 451 14.81 1.38 -18.49
C ILE A 451 13.73 0.30 -18.38
N ILE A 452 14.14 -0.97 -18.32
CA ILE A 452 13.31 -2.10 -17.90
C ILE A 452 14.02 -2.83 -16.75
N SER A 453 13.30 -3.08 -15.65
CA SER A 453 13.76 -3.84 -14.50
C SER A 453 12.96 -5.14 -14.38
N ILE A 454 13.64 -6.30 -14.42
CA ILE A 454 13.00 -7.61 -14.31
C ILE A 454 13.04 -8.10 -12.87
N GLN A 455 11.88 -8.43 -12.33
CA GLN A 455 11.70 -8.92 -10.98
C GLN A 455 11.15 -10.34 -10.98
N ALA A 456 11.73 -11.17 -10.12
CA ALA A 456 11.28 -12.54 -9.97
C ALA A 456 11.19 -12.92 -8.49
N GLN A 457 10.32 -13.90 -8.24
CA GLN A 457 10.35 -14.65 -7.00
C GLN A 457 11.21 -15.89 -7.22
N THR A 458 12.24 -16.05 -6.40
CA THR A 458 13.26 -17.09 -6.53
C THR A 458 13.55 -17.72 -5.16
N TYR A 459 14.50 -18.64 -5.12
CA TYR A 459 14.97 -19.29 -3.91
C TYR A 459 16.45 -18.99 -3.69
N VAL A 460 16.80 -18.64 -2.45
CA VAL A 460 18.18 -18.56 -1.98
C VAL A 460 18.30 -19.53 -0.81
N GLY A 461 18.96 -20.67 -1.06
CA GLY A 461 18.81 -21.85 -0.22
C GLY A 461 17.34 -22.30 -0.20
N ASP A 462 16.79 -22.58 0.98
CA ASP A 462 15.40 -23.01 1.15
C ASP A 462 14.41 -21.84 1.31
N ARG A 463 14.90 -20.60 1.29
CA ARG A 463 14.07 -19.41 1.52
C ARG A 463 13.57 -18.83 0.21
N ARG A 464 12.26 -18.66 0.11
CA ARG A 464 11.61 -17.96 -1.01
C ARG A 464 11.84 -16.46 -0.85
N VAL A 465 12.46 -15.84 -1.83
CA VAL A 465 12.84 -14.41 -1.81
C VAL A 465 12.40 -13.72 -3.10
N ARG A 466 12.34 -12.39 -3.08
CA ARG A 466 12.12 -11.55 -4.27
C ARG A 466 13.44 -10.86 -4.64
N ARG A 467 13.80 -10.88 -5.92
CA ARG A 467 15.05 -10.31 -6.43
C ARG A 467 14.80 -9.55 -7.73
N ASN A 468 15.53 -8.46 -7.90
CA ASN A 468 15.67 -7.80 -9.19
C ASN A 468 16.72 -8.54 -10.02
N MET A 469 16.26 -9.32 -10.98
CA MET A 469 17.09 -10.24 -11.78
C MET A 469 18.04 -9.48 -12.72
N GLU A 470 17.52 -8.46 -13.39
CA GLU A 470 18.30 -7.62 -14.30
C GLU A 470 17.69 -6.22 -14.44
N ILE A 471 18.56 -5.22 -14.63
CA ILE A 471 18.17 -3.88 -15.09
C ILE A 471 18.82 -3.68 -16.46
N ALA A 472 17.99 -3.46 -17.48
CA ALA A 472 18.46 -3.17 -18.83
C ALA A 472 17.95 -1.83 -19.33
N GLU A 473 18.73 -1.18 -20.18
CA GLU A 473 18.39 0.07 -20.83
C GLU A 473 18.09 -0.13 -22.31
N ILE A 474 17.14 0.64 -22.84
CA ILE A 474 16.91 0.72 -24.28
C ILE A 474 17.92 1.68 -24.91
N VAL A 475 18.82 1.13 -25.71
CA VAL A 475 19.88 1.91 -26.36
C VAL A 475 19.35 2.63 -27.60
N GLY A 476 18.47 1.97 -28.36
CA GLY A 476 17.84 2.48 -29.57
C GLY A 476 17.60 1.37 -30.59
N LEU A 477 17.17 1.71 -31.80
CA LEU A 477 16.94 0.77 -32.90
C LEU A 477 18.17 0.66 -33.78
N ASP A 478 18.50 -0.57 -34.13
CA ASP A 478 19.47 -0.82 -35.17
C ASP A 478 18.92 -0.35 -36.53
N ALA A 479 19.67 0.52 -37.21
CA ALA A 479 19.21 1.17 -38.43
C ALA A 479 18.88 0.18 -39.57
N HIS A 480 19.55 -0.98 -39.59
CA HIS A 480 19.45 -1.99 -40.65
C HIS A 480 18.41 -3.06 -40.31
N THR A 481 18.57 -3.72 -39.17
CA THR A 481 17.73 -4.85 -38.75
C THR A 481 16.40 -4.40 -38.15
N LYS A 482 16.28 -3.11 -37.79
CA LYS A 482 15.13 -2.57 -37.04
C LYS A 482 14.86 -3.34 -35.74
N MET A 483 15.88 -3.99 -35.19
CA MET A 483 15.79 -4.64 -33.88
C MET A 483 16.11 -3.63 -32.78
N LEU A 484 15.37 -3.73 -31.68
CA LEU A 484 15.62 -2.91 -30.50
C LEU A 484 16.89 -3.40 -29.81
N ARG A 485 17.86 -2.50 -29.60
CA ARG A 485 19.10 -2.79 -28.89
C ARG A 485 18.91 -2.46 -27.42
N THR A 486 19.22 -3.43 -26.57
CA THR A 486 19.22 -3.27 -25.11
C THR A 486 20.62 -3.46 -24.56
N SER A 487 20.90 -2.85 -23.40
CA SER A 487 22.15 -3.02 -22.66
C SER A 487 21.83 -3.37 -21.22
N THR A 488 22.26 -4.54 -20.75
CA THR A 488 22.10 -4.92 -19.34
C THR A 488 23.13 -4.16 -18.50
N VAL A 489 22.65 -3.34 -17.57
CA VAL A 489 23.49 -2.52 -16.68
C VAL A 489 23.78 -3.29 -15.41
N PHE A 490 22.76 -3.91 -14.82
CA PHE A 490 22.89 -4.71 -13.60
C PHE A 490 22.32 -6.11 -13.79
N GLN A 491 22.95 -7.09 -13.15
CA GLN A 491 22.50 -8.48 -13.13
C GLN A 491 22.67 -9.09 -11.73
N TRP A 492 21.71 -9.91 -11.32
CA TRP A 492 21.78 -10.68 -10.07
C TRP A 492 22.59 -11.98 -10.28
N ASP A 493 23.55 -12.22 -9.38
CA ASP A 493 24.30 -13.47 -9.26
C ASP A 493 23.59 -14.36 -8.22
N SER A 494 22.96 -15.43 -8.69
CA SER A 494 22.21 -16.37 -7.84
C SER A 494 23.09 -17.18 -6.89
N VAL A 495 24.38 -17.33 -7.18
CA VAL A 495 25.32 -18.10 -6.33
C VAL A 495 25.71 -17.30 -5.10
N LYS A 496 25.94 -15.99 -5.27
CA LYS A 496 26.36 -15.09 -4.19
C LYS A 496 25.21 -14.36 -3.51
N ASP A 497 24.03 -14.36 -4.14
CA ASP A 497 22.90 -13.50 -3.76
C ASP A 497 23.27 -12.01 -3.73
N GLU A 498 23.96 -11.57 -4.79
CA GLU A 498 24.49 -10.22 -4.96
C GLU A 498 24.10 -9.66 -6.33
N HIS A 499 24.03 -8.33 -6.44
CA HIS A 499 23.82 -7.65 -7.72
C HIS A 499 25.13 -7.03 -8.17
N ALA A 500 25.49 -7.22 -9.45
CA ALA A 500 26.69 -6.66 -10.04
C ALA A 500 26.34 -5.74 -11.21
N MET A 501 27.05 -4.62 -11.32
CA MET A 501 27.06 -3.83 -12.54
C MET A 501 27.88 -4.57 -13.60
N VAL A 502 27.24 -5.00 -14.69
CA VAL A 502 27.85 -5.83 -15.74
C VAL A 502 28.03 -5.08 -17.07
N GLY A 503 27.43 -3.89 -17.19
CA GLY A 503 27.46 -3.11 -18.43
C GLY A 503 27.46 -1.61 -18.21
N THR A 504 27.64 -0.87 -19.31
CA THR A 504 27.60 0.60 -19.30
C THR A 504 26.17 1.13 -19.36
N SER A 505 25.95 2.28 -18.73
CA SER A 505 24.67 2.99 -18.75
C SER A 505 24.69 4.16 -19.76
N LYS A 506 23.78 4.09 -20.74
CA LYS A 506 23.42 5.20 -21.62
C LYS A 506 22.68 6.28 -20.84
N ALA A 507 21.76 5.89 -19.93
CA ALA A 507 20.98 6.85 -19.15
C ALA A 507 21.87 7.75 -18.29
N LEU A 508 22.86 7.19 -17.58
CA LEU A 508 23.81 7.96 -16.80
C LEU A 508 24.67 8.88 -17.67
N GLU A 509 25.10 8.43 -18.85
CA GLU A 509 25.87 9.25 -19.78
C GLU A 509 25.05 10.42 -20.33
N GLU A 510 23.76 10.22 -20.60
CA GLU A 510 22.85 11.30 -20.99
C GLU A 510 22.64 12.30 -19.86
N ILE A 511 22.43 11.83 -18.63
CA ILE A 511 22.30 12.68 -17.44
C ILE A 511 23.57 13.50 -17.24
N ARG A 512 24.73 12.85 -17.32
CA ARG A 512 26.04 13.51 -17.21
C ARG A 512 26.19 14.64 -18.22
N ARG A 513 25.82 14.39 -19.49
CA ARG A 513 25.87 15.41 -20.56
C ARG A 513 24.88 16.54 -20.33
N GLN A 514 23.65 16.23 -19.96
CA GLN A 514 22.60 17.23 -19.72
C GLN A 514 22.93 18.13 -18.53
N ARG A 515 23.51 17.57 -17.47
CA ARG A 515 23.95 18.31 -16.27
C ARG A 515 25.31 18.99 -16.46
N GLY A 516 26.04 18.71 -17.54
CA GLY A 516 27.38 19.25 -17.79
C GLY A 516 28.47 18.68 -16.87
N TRP A 517 28.26 17.49 -16.31
CA TRP A 517 29.17 16.85 -15.37
C TRP A 517 30.34 16.15 -16.05
N SER A 518 31.48 16.11 -15.37
CA SER A 518 32.56 15.17 -15.63
C SER A 518 32.18 13.75 -15.19
N VAL A 519 32.94 12.76 -15.66
CA VAL A 519 32.77 11.36 -15.21
C VAL A 519 32.99 11.24 -13.70
N ARG A 520 33.92 12.05 -13.16
CA ARG A 520 34.21 12.08 -11.73
C ARG A 520 33.02 12.60 -10.93
N GLU A 521 32.42 13.72 -11.33
CA GLU A 521 31.24 14.29 -10.65
C GLU A 521 30.04 13.33 -10.70
N LEU A 522 29.81 12.66 -11.83
CA LEU A 522 28.77 11.62 -11.92
C LEU A 522 29.00 10.51 -10.88
N ASN A 523 30.23 9.99 -10.78
CA ASN A 523 30.56 8.92 -9.85
C ASN A 523 30.48 9.39 -8.39
N GLU A 524 30.93 10.62 -8.09
CA GLU A 524 30.81 11.22 -6.77
C GLU A 524 29.34 11.36 -6.35
N GLU A 525 28.47 11.74 -7.28
CA GLU A 525 27.04 11.98 -7.02
C GLU A 525 26.24 10.67 -6.89
N LEU A 526 26.63 9.61 -7.59
CA LEU A 526 26.13 8.24 -7.35
C LEU A 526 26.57 7.72 -5.97
N GLU A 527 27.84 7.92 -5.63
CA GLU A 527 28.40 7.48 -4.36
C GLU A 527 27.77 8.21 -3.16
N ARG A 528 27.50 9.52 -3.27
CA ARG A 528 26.77 10.27 -2.25
C ARG A 528 25.38 9.69 -2.00
N ARG A 529 24.59 9.45 -3.05
CA ARG A 529 23.27 8.81 -2.92
C ARG A 529 23.36 7.44 -2.29
N ARG A 530 24.35 6.63 -2.70
CA ARG A 530 24.60 5.30 -2.12
C ARG A 530 24.82 5.39 -0.62
N ARG A 531 25.68 6.30 -0.16
CA ARG A 531 25.94 6.52 1.27
C ARG A 531 24.71 6.97 2.05
N VAL A 532 23.87 7.84 1.47
CA VAL A 532 22.61 8.26 2.11
C VAL A 532 21.67 7.08 2.31
N LEU A 533 21.56 6.19 1.31
CA LEU A 533 20.75 4.98 1.41
C LEU A 533 21.33 3.98 2.42
N GLU A 534 22.64 3.79 2.43
CA GLU A 534 23.34 2.90 3.37
C GLU A 534 23.25 3.41 4.82
N PHE A 535 23.41 4.71 5.04
CA PHE A 535 23.19 5.34 6.35
C PHE A 535 21.78 5.06 6.88
N MET A 536 20.75 5.26 6.05
CA MET A 536 19.36 4.97 6.45
C MET A 536 19.16 3.48 6.76
N LEU A 537 19.81 2.59 6.01
CA LEU A 537 19.74 1.15 6.23
C LEU A 537 20.40 0.74 7.55
N GLU A 538 21.62 1.21 7.81
CA GLU A 538 22.41 0.92 9.01
C GLU A 538 21.68 1.37 10.28
N HIS A 539 20.98 2.50 10.20
CA HIS A 539 20.20 3.08 11.30
C HIS A 539 18.74 2.65 11.34
N ASN A 540 18.35 1.66 10.53
CA ASN A 540 17.00 1.11 10.44
C ASN A 540 15.90 2.18 10.21
N VAL A 541 16.22 3.22 9.43
CA VAL A 541 15.27 4.24 8.99
C VAL A 541 14.47 3.69 7.81
N ARG A 542 13.38 2.99 8.12
CA ARG A 542 12.50 2.34 7.13
C ARG A 542 11.10 2.93 7.06
N ASP A 543 10.77 3.82 8.00
CA ASP A 543 9.49 4.52 8.02
C ASP A 543 9.31 5.36 6.75
N PHE A 544 8.18 5.18 6.07
CA PHE A 544 7.89 5.82 4.79
C PHE A 544 8.03 7.35 4.85
N LYS A 545 7.54 7.99 5.91
CA LYS A 545 7.53 9.45 6.04
C LYS A 545 8.96 9.97 6.28
N ARG A 546 9.72 9.32 7.16
CA ARG A 546 11.12 9.66 7.44
C ARG A 546 12.02 9.46 6.22
N VAL A 547 11.87 8.33 5.52
CA VAL A 547 12.63 8.05 4.29
C VAL A 547 12.33 9.09 3.21
N SER A 548 11.05 9.40 2.97
CA SER A 548 10.62 10.45 2.05
C SER A 548 11.23 11.81 2.40
N ASN A 549 11.18 12.21 3.68
CA ASN A 549 11.73 13.50 4.13
C ASN A 549 13.25 13.60 3.90
N ILE A 550 14.01 12.54 4.19
CA ILE A 550 15.46 12.52 3.96
C ILE A 550 15.77 12.62 2.46
N ILE A 551 15.09 11.85 1.60
CA ILE A 551 15.29 11.88 0.15
C ILE A 551 14.98 13.27 -0.43
N HIS A 552 13.84 13.86 -0.07
CA HIS A 552 13.45 15.19 -0.56
C HIS A 552 14.37 16.30 -0.04
N THR A 553 14.87 16.17 1.19
CA THR A 553 15.85 17.12 1.74
C THR A 553 17.19 16.99 1.02
N TYR A 554 17.63 15.77 0.68
CA TYR A 554 18.83 15.57 -0.13
C TYR A 554 18.69 16.23 -1.52
N GLN A 555 17.54 16.08 -2.18
CA GLN A 555 17.30 16.68 -3.49
C GLN A 555 17.37 18.22 -3.50
N THR A 556 17.05 18.87 -2.38
CA THR A 556 17.06 20.33 -2.27
C THR A 556 18.36 20.88 -1.65
N LYS A 557 18.92 20.19 -0.65
CA LYS A 557 20.08 20.59 0.15
C LYS A 557 21.00 19.38 0.39
N PRO A 558 21.67 18.86 -0.65
CA PRO A 558 22.44 17.62 -0.55
C PRO A 558 23.63 17.75 0.41
N ASP A 559 24.27 18.91 0.46
CA ASP A 559 25.45 19.13 1.33
C ASP A 559 25.08 19.07 2.82
N LYS A 560 23.91 19.59 3.22
CA LYS A 560 23.45 19.52 4.61
C LYS A 560 23.21 18.09 5.07
N ILE A 561 22.61 17.26 4.21
CA ILE A 561 22.39 15.84 4.51
C ILE A 561 23.74 15.11 4.62
N MET A 562 24.66 15.37 3.68
CA MET A 562 25.99 14.75 3.73
C MET A 562 26.79 15.19 4.96
N GLU A 563 26.72 16.45 5.36
CA GLU A 563 27.33 16.95 6.60
C GLU A 563 26.73 16.28 7.83
N ALA A 564 25.40 16.13 7.88
CA ALA A 564 24.71 15.47 8.98
C ALA A 564 25.10 13.99 9.13
N ILE A 565 25.31 13.29 8.01
CA ILE A 565 25.77 11.89 7.96
C ILE A 565 27.27 11.79 8.31
N SER A 566 28.11 12.69 7.80
CA SER A 566 29.57 12.61 7.96
C SER A 566 30.08 12.77 9.40
N LYS A 567 29.26 13.28 10.32
CA LYS A 567 29.63 13.46 11.74
C LYS A 567 29.63 12.17 12.57
N GLU A 568 29.29 11.03 11.98
CA GLU A 568 29.39 9.68 12.58
C GLU A 568 30.62 8.88 12.15
N GLY A 569 31.37 9.33 11.13
CA GLY A 569 32.49 8.60 10.53
C GLY A 569 33.83 8.73 11.25
#